data_AF-A0A150P8Y9-F1
#
_entry.id   AF-A0A150P8Y9-F1
#
_cell.length_a   1.000
_cell.length_b   1.000
_cell.length_c   1.000
_cell.angle_alpha   90.00
_cell.angle_beta   90.00
_cell.angle_gamma   90.00
#
_symmetry.space_group_name_H-M   'P 1'
#
loop_
_entity.id
_entity.type
_entity.pdbx_description
1 polymer ?
#
loop_
_entity_poly.entity_id
_entity_poly.type
_entity_poly.pdbx_seq_one_letter_code
_entity_poly.pdbx_strand_id
1 'polypeptide(L)'
;MKIIEMVSTFTPADGSAPRTITIRISDLREEPDGLWSVAVDVLGFKTDDHVRCKGADWLNAIEGAAGFIRALAGGKVKDDGGTITPLLLPH
;
A
#
# COMPACT_ATOMS: atom_id res chain seq x y z
N MET A 1 -4.51 9.71 -16.19
CA MET A 1 -4.37 8.36 -15.60
C MET A 1 -5.17 8.30 -14.32
N LYS A 2 -5.96 7.25 -14.08
CA LYS A 2 -6.76 7.15 -12.86
C LYS A 2 -5.90 6.57 -11.73
N ILE A 3 -5.96 7.21 -10.56
CA ILE A 3 -5.33 6.75 -9.33
C ILE A 3 -6.42 6.10 -8.49
N ILE A 4 -6.12 4.95 -7.90
CA ILE A 4 -6.93 4.38 -6.82
C ILE A 4 -6.25 4.80 -5.52
N GLU A 5 -6.95 5.58 -4.70
CA GLU A 5 -6.45 6.07 -3.42
C GLU A 5 -7.35 5.57 -2.29
N MET A 6 -6.72 5.16 -1.20
CA MET A 6 -7.37 4.80 0.05
C MET A 6 -6.71 5.56 1.19
N VAL A 7 -7.54 6.19 2.03
CA VAL A 7 -7.08 6.89 3.23
C VAL A 7 -7.57 6.15 4.46
N SER A 8 -6.66 5.90 5.39
CA SER A 8 -6.92 5.27 6.68
C SER A 8 -6.27 6.07 7.81
N THR A 9 -6.69 5.81 9.04
CA THR A 9 -6.08 6.36 10.25
C THR A 9 -5.34 5.25 10.97
N PHE A 10 -4.06 5.45 11.26
CA PHE A 10 -3.29 4.61 12.16
C PHE A 10 -3.34 5.20 13.57
N THR A 11 -3.72 4.38 14.54
CA THR A 11 -3.76 4.74 15.97
C THR A 11 -2.67 3.94 16.70
N PRO A 12 -1.56 4.59 17.09
CA PRO A 12 -0.49 3.96 17.84
C PRO A 12 -0.95 3.44 19.21
N ALA A 13 -0.43 2.29 19.64
CA ALA A 13 -0.72 1.74 20.96
C ALA A 13 0.06 2.43 22.10
N ASP A 14 1.12 3.18 21.76
CA ASP A 14 2.00 3.88 22.70
C ASP A 14 1.41 5.20 23.23
N GLY A 15 0.19 5.57 22.81
CA GLY A 15 -0.48 6.81 23.18
C GLY A 15 -0.04 8.04 22.37
N SER A 16 0.83 7.89 21.37
CA SER A 16 1.15 8.97 20.44
C SER A 16 -0.04 9.31 19.54
N ALA A 17 0.00 10.51 18.94
CA ALA A 17 -1.10 11.03 18.14
C ALA A 17 -1.40 10.11 16.92
N PRO A 18 -2.68 9.88 16.58
CA PRO A 18 -3.07 9.18 15.36
C PRO A 18 -2.51 9.85 14.11
N ARG A 19 -2.23 9.05 13.09
CA ARG A 19 -1.64 9.50 11.82
C ARG A 19 -2.54 9.13 10.66
N THR A 20 -2.61 10.01 9.67
CA THR A 20 -3.25 9.71 8.40
C THR A 20 -2.32 8.86 7.56
N ILE A 21 -2.80 7.69 7.15
CA ILE A 21 -2.13 6.78 6.23
C ILE A 21 -2.79 6.90 4.86
N THR A 22 -1.99 7.05 3.81
CA THR A 22 -2.48 7.12 2.44
C THR A 22 -1.87 5.99 1.62
N ILE A 23 -2.71 5.20 0.97
CA ILE A 23 -2.30 4.10 0.10
C ILE A 23 -2.75 4.43 -1.32
N ARG A 24 -1.84 4.35 -2.29
CA ARG A 24 -2.12 4.65 -3.69
C ARG A 24 -1.69 3.50 -4.58
N ILE A 25 -2.52 3.20 -5.57
CA ILE A 25 -2.17 2.40 -6.74
C ILE A 25 -2.29 3.33 -7.95
N SER A 26 -1.20 3.52 -8.66
CA SER A 26 -1.10 4.46 -9.78
C SER A 26 -0.18 3.94 -10.88
N ASP A 27 -0.11 4.63 -12.00
CA ASP A 27 0.87 4.35 -13.08
C ASP A 27 0.88 2.89 -13.57
N LEU A 28 -0.31 2.34 -13.80
CA LEU A 28 -0.47 1.06 -14.49
C LEU A 28 -0.10 1.21 -15.96
N ARG A 29 0.91 0.46 -16.41
CA ARG A 29 1.43 0.54 -17.78
C ARG A 29 2.17 -0.73 -18.19
N GLU A 30 2.28 -0.92 -19.49
CA GLU A 30 3.20 -1.88 -20.08
C GLU A 30 4.61 -1.27 -20.08
N GLU A 31 5.61 -2.07 -19.71
CA GLU A 31 7.02 -1.70 -19.69
C GLU A 31 7.73 -2.18 -20.97
N PRO A 32 8.93 -1.67 -21.30
CA PRO A 32 9.64 -2.04 -22.53
C PRO A 32 10.00 -3.53 -22.66
N ASP A 33 10.00 -4.26 -21.55
CA ASP A 33 10.26 -5.70 -21.49
C ASP A 33 9.00 -6.55 -21.78
N GLY A 34 7.86 -5.92 -22.07
CA GLY A 34 6.57 -6.57 -22.34
C GLY A 34 5.83 -7.00 -21.06
N LEU A 35 6.37 -6.73 -19.88
CA LEU A 35 5.67 -6.93 -18.61
C LEU A 35 4.79 -5.72 -18.31
N TRP A 36 3.84 -5.92 -17.41
CA TRP A 36 3.06 -4.82 -16.85
C TRP A 36 3.61 -4.39 -15.51
N SER A 37 3.50 -3.11 -15.20
CA SER A 37 3.86 -2.58 -13.90
C SER A 37 2.81 -1.62 -13.36
N VAL A 38 2.81 -1.47 -12.05
CA VAL A 38 1.99 -0.49 -11.33
C VAL A 38 2.79 0.10 -10.17
N ALA A 39 2.66 1.40 -9.95
CA ALA A 39 3.23 2.07 -8.78
C ALA A 39 2.31 1.92 -7.57
N VAL A 40 2.93 1.68 -6.42
CA VAL A 40 2.30 1.58 -5.12
C VAL A 40 3.00 2.54 -4.16
N ASP A 41 2.21 3.40 -3.52
CA ASP A 41 2.68 4.27 -2.45
C ASP A 41 1.96 3.92 -1.15
N VAL A 42 2.70 3.83 -0.04
CA VAL A 42 2.16 3.70 1.32
C VAL A 42 2.80 4.79 2.18
N LEU A 43 2.01 5.79 2.54
CA LEU A 43 2.46 7.05 3.12
C LEU A 43 1.91 7.27 4.52
N GLY A 44 2.63 8.02 5.36
CA GLY A 44 2.15 8.51 6.66
C GLY A 44 2.54 7.64 7.86
N PHE A 45 3.24 6.53 7.63
CA PHE A 45 3.93 5.79 8.69
C PHE A 45 5.23 6.52 9.10
N LYS A 46 6.06 5.92 9.97
CA LYS A 46 7.39 6.49 10.30
C LYS A 46 8.28 6.62 9.06
N THR A 47 8.14 5.67 8.13
CA THR A 47 8.78 5.69 6.82
C THR A 47 7.73 5.46 5.75
N ASP A 48 7.81 6.26 4.70
CA ASP A 48 7.01 6.10 3.49
C ASP A 48 7.65 5.05 2.58
N ASP A 49 6.81 4.33 1.83
CA ASP A 49 7.26 3.34 0.85
C ASP A 49 6.70 3.63 -0.52
N HIS A 50 7.58 3.46 -1.51
CA HIS A 50 7.29 3.64 -2.92
C HIS A 50 7.85 2.44 -3.68
N VAL A 51 6.97 1.61 -4.23
CA VAL A 51 7.35 0.37 -4.90
C VAL A 51 6.66 0.26 -6.25
N ARG A 52 7.35 -0.35 -7.21
CA ARG A 52 6.77 -0.75 -8.49
C ARG A 52 6.61 -2.25 -8.54
N CYS A 53 5.37 -2.70 -8.57
CA CYS A 53 5.03 -4.13 -8.71
C CYS A 53 4.95 -4.48 -10.20
N LYS A 54 5.59 -5.58 -10.59
CA LYS A 54 5.52 -6.12 -11.96
C LYS A 54 4.61 -7.34 -12.03
N GLY A 55 3.97 -7.54 -13.17
CA GLY A 55 3.14 -8.71 -13.49
C GLY A 55 3.29 -9.11 -14.95
N ALA A 56 2.96 -10.37 -15.26
CA ALA A 56 2.96 -10.87 -16.63
C ALA A 56 1.92 -10.14 -17.51
N ASP A 57 0.80 -9.75 -16.90
CA ASP A 57 -0.22 -8.89 -17.47
C ASP A 57 -0.69 -7.83 -16.46
N TRP A 58 -1.58 -6.94 -16.92
CA TRP A 58 -2.10 -5.84 -16.12
C TRP A 58 -2.86 -6.29 -14.87
N LEU A 59 -3.55 -7.44 -14.92
CA LEU A 59 -4.26 -7.99 -13.75
C LEU A 59 -3.27 -8.52 -12.73
N ASN A 60 -2.27 -9.29 -13.16
CA ASN A 60 -1.23 -9.79 -12.27
C ASN A 60 -0.44 -8.66 -11.60
N ALA A 61 -0.19 -7.55 -12.30
CA ALA A 61 0.47 -6.38 -11.70
C ALA A 61 -0.38 -5.76 -10.58
N ILE A 62 -1.70 -5.64 -10.78
CA ILE A 62 -2.64 -5.13 -9.75
C ILE A 62 -2.77 -6.12 -8.58
N GLU A 63 -2.88 -7.42 -8.85
CA GLU A 63 -2.97 -8.45 -7.81
C GLU A 63 -1.70 -8.48 -6.95
N GLY A 64 -0.52 -8.41 -7.59
CA GLY A 64 0.77 -8.31 -6.92
C GLY A 64 0.85 -7.05 -6.06
N ALA A 65 0.38 -5.91 -6.56
CA ALA A 65 0.29 -4.68 -5.78
C ALA A 65 -0.64 -4.79 -4.58
N ALA A 66 -1.83 -5.37 -4.74
CA ALA A 66 -2.77 -5.60 -3.64
C ALA A 66 -2.19 -6.52 -2.57
N GLY A 67 -1.50 -7.60 -2.98
CA GLY A 67 -0.79 -8.51 -2.08
C GLY A 67 0.35 -7.80 -1.34
N PHE A 68 1.14 -6.99 -2.04
CA PHE A 68 2.22 -6.21 -1.45
C PHE A 68 1.70 -5.19 -0.42
N ILE A 69 0.67 -4.42 -0.76
CA ILE A 69 0.03 -3.46 0.17
C ILE A 69 -0.39 -4.15 1.46
N ARG A 70 -1.04 -5.32 1.36
CA ARG A 70 -1.47 -6.11 2.52
C ARG A 70 -0.30 -6.50 3.41
N ALA A 71 0.76 -7.05 2.81
CA ALA A 71 1.95 -7.48 3.54
C ALA A 71 2.68 -6.29 4.19
N LEU A 72 2.89 -5.21 3.43
CA LEU A 72 3.61 -4.03 3.89
C LEU A 72 2.85 -3.28 4.99
N ALA A 73 1.58 -2.93 4.76
CA ALA A 73 0.79 -2.19 5.75
C ALA A 73 0.55 -3.04 7.00
N GLY A 74 0.28 -4.35 6.85
CA GLY A 74 0.16 -5.27 7.98
C GLY A 74 1.46 -5.40 8.77
N GLY A 75 2.60 -5.49 8.09
CA GLY A 75 3.93 -5.49 8.71
C GLY A 75 4.19 -4.21 9.50
N LYS A 76 3.95 -3.04 8.90
CA LYS A 76 4.11 -1.75 9.58
C LYS A 76 3.22 -1.59 10.80
N VAL A 77 1.95 -1.99 10.73
CA VAL A 77 1.04 -1.93 11.89
C VAL A 77 1.56 -2.84 13.02
N LYS A 78 2.11 -4.01 12.69
CA LYS A 78 2.71 -4.92 13.66
C LYS A 78 4.00 -4.35 14.26
N ASP A 79 4.87 -3.77 13.44
CA ASP A 79 6.17 -3.25 13.84
C ASP A 79 6.05 -1.94 14.64
N ASP A 80 5.15 -1.05 14.24
CA ASP A 80 4.91 0.22 14.93
C ASP A 80 3.98 0.08 16.14
N GLY A 81 3.18 -1.00 16.21
CA GLY A 81 2.23 -1.26 17.28
C GLY A 81 1.02 -0.33 17.25
N GLY A 82 -0.16 -0.87 16.94
CA GLY A 82 -1.39 -0.07 16.91
C GLY A 82 -2.50 -0.73 16.09
N THR A 83 -3.45 0.08 15.65
CA THR A 83 -4.55 -0.35 14.77
C THR A 83 -4.70 0.60 13.58
N ILE A 84 -5.26 0.10 12.48
CA ILE A 84 -5.55 0.90 11.29
C ILE A 84 -7.04 0.84 10.95
N THR A 85 -7.64 1.98 10.66
CA THR A 85 -9.08 2.12 10.38
C THR A 85 -9.32 2.97 9.13
N PRO A 86 -10.09 2.50 8.13
CA PRO A 86 -10.67 1.16 8.06
C PRO A 86 -9.59 0.08 7.98
N LEU A 87 -9.95 -1.11 8.48
CA LEU A 87 -9.09 -2.28 8.46
C LEU A 87 -8.71 -2.62 7.03
N LEU A 88 -7.40 -2.72 6.78
CA LEU A 88 -6.87 -3.20 5.51
C LEU A 88 -6.91 -4.74 5.40
N LEU A 89 -7.14 -5.43 6.53
CA LEU A 89 -7.21 -6.89 6.65
C LEU A 89 -8.40 -7.28 7.55
N PRO A 90 -9.20 -8.30 7.20
CA PRO A 90 -10.01 -8.99 8.20
C PRO A 90 -9.09 -9.79 9.15
N HIS A 91 -9.47 -9.85 10.43
CA HIS A 91 -8.81 -10.69 11.44
C HIS A 91 -8.95 -12.18 11.14
#